data_AF-A0A7S1PB56-F1
#
_entry.id   AF-A0A7S1PB56-F1
#
_cell.length_a   1.000
_cell.length_b   1.000
_cell.length_c   1.000
_cell.angle_alpha   90.00
_cell.angle_beta   90.00
_cell.angle_gamma   90.00
#
_symmetry.space_group_name_H-M   'P 1'
#
loop_
_entity.id
_entity.type
_entity.pdbx_description
1 polymer ?
#
loop_
_entity_poly.entity_id
_entity_poly.type
_entity_poly.pdbx_seq_one_letter_code
_entity_poly.pdbx_strand_id
1 'polypeptide(L)'
;AELLPPRIMSDLPADVHSFVQKHQRDLNCLTDPDRSLRKAALARLDALFPPSTAATPTPTHTAGIKPLKHLFIHCLAPRIPHLLSDPVERCRETALTIMAKAVGLLDRQELTDLL
;
A
#
# COMPACT_ATOMS: atom_id res chain seq x y z
N ALA A 1 -8.05 1.89 -17.04
CA ALA A 1 -7.84 2.27 -15.64
C ALA A 1 -9.12 1.95 -14.89
N GLU A 2 -9.20 0.77 -14.28
CA GLU A 2 -10.33 0.41 -13.44
C GLU A 2 -10.18 1.22 -12.14
N LEU A 3 -11.04 2.22 -11.97
CA LEU A 3 -11.22 2.90 -10.69
C LEU A 3 -11.59 1.83 -9.67
N LEU A 4 -10.95 1.86 -8.49
CA LEU A 4 -11.26 0.95 -7.39
C LEU A 4 -12.78 0.84 -7.22
N PRO A 5 -13.33 -0.38 -7.09
CA PRO A 5 -14.77 -0.52 -6.91
C PRO A 5 -15.21 0.29 -5.68
N PRO A 6 -16.24 1.15 -5.81
CA PRO A 6 -16.64 2.10 -4.76
C PRO A 6 -17.07 1.42 -3.45
N ARG A 7 -17.30 0.10 -3.48
CA ARG A 7 -17.79 -0.68 -2.34
C ARG A 7 -16.77 -0.90 -1.23
N ILE A 8 -15.46 -0.78 -1.48
CA ILE A 8 -14.44 -1.01 -0.43
C ILE A 8 -14.18 0.27 0.39
N MET A 9 -14.50 1.45 -0.17
CA MET A 9 -14.19 2.74 0.46
C MET A 9 -15.32 3.29 1.36
N SER A 10 -16.56 2.82 1.22
CA SER A 10 -17.72 3.38 1.92
C SER A 10 -17.78 3.06 3.42
N ASP A 11 -17.12 1.99 3.86
CA ASP A 11 -17.16 1.54 5.26
C ASP A 11 -15.87 1.86 6.03
N LEU A 12 -14.93 2.59 5.41
CA LEU A 12 -13.69 2.96 6.05
C LEU A 12 -13.90 4.14 7.01
N PRO A 13 -13.24 4.15 8.18
CA PRO A 13 -13.20 5.30 9.06
C PRO A 13 -12.80 6.59 8.30
N ALA A 14 -13.39 7.73 8.64
CA ALA A 14 -13.21 8.98 7.88
C ALA A 14 -11.74 9.44 7.78
N ASP A 15 -10.94 9.16 8.82
CA ASP A 15 -9.49 9.39 8.87
C ASP A 15 -8.73 8.52 7.84
N VAL A 16 -9.13 7.27 7.70
CA VAL A 16 -8.58 6.33 6.71
C VAL A 16 -8.98 6.76 5.29
N HIS A 17 -10.24 7.15 5.09
CA HIS A 17 -10.71 7.60 3.78
C HIS A 17 -9.94 8.83 3.29
N SER A 18 -9.76 9.81 4.18
CA SER A 18 -8.99 11.03 3.88
C SER A 18 -7.53 10.72 3.54
N PHE A 19 -6.93 9.76 4.25
CA PHE A 19 -5.57 9.30 3.98
C PHE A 19 -5.45 8.60 2.62
N VAL A 20 -6.36 7.68 2.30
CA VAL A 20 -6.37 6.99 1.00
C VAL A 20 -6.58 7.98 -0.14
N GLN A 21 -7.51 8.93 0.01
CA GLN A 21 -7.76 9.97 -0.99
C GLN A 21 -6.51 10.82 -1.27
N LYS A 22 -5.74 11.18 -0.24
CA LYS A 22 -4.48 11.91 -0.39
C LYS A 22 -3.46 11.15 -1.26
N HIS A 23 -3.49 9.82 -1.23
CA HIS A 23 -2.60 8.95 -2.00
C HIS A 23 -3.24 8.33 -3.25
N GLN A 24 -4.48 8.72 -3.60
CA GLN A 24 -5.22 8.14 -4.72
C GLN A 24 -4.50 8.31 -6.06
N ARG A 25 -3.82 9.45 -6.26
CA ARG A 25 -3.02 9.69 -7.46
C ARG A 25 -1.89 8.67 -7.60
N ASP A 26 -1.18 8.41 -6.51
CA ASP A 26 -0.08 7.44 -6.50
C ASP A 26 -0.59 6.02 -6.75
N LEU A 27 -1.72 5.65 -6.13
CA LEU A 27 -2.39 4.38 -6.39
C LEU A 27 -2.78 4.21 -7.85
N ASN A 28 -3.31 5.25 -8.48
CA ASN A 28 -3.68 5.21 -9.90
C ASN A 28 -2.45 5.08 -10.82
N CYS A 29 -1.35 5.74 -10.46
CA CYS A 29 -0.10 5.65 -11.20
C CYS A 29 0.53 4.25 -11.17
N LEU A 30 0.12 3.33 -10.30
CA LEU A 30 0.66 1.96 -10.27
C LEU A 30 0.36 1.13 -11.53
N THR A 31 -0.68 1.51 -12.28
CA THR A 31 -1.09 0.85 -13.52
C THR A 31 -0.83 1.72 -14.75
N ASP A 32 -0.05 2.80 -14.60
CA ASP A 32 0.23 3.73 -15.68
C ASP A 32 1.14 3.09 -16.75
N PRO A 33 0.93 3.31 -18.05
CA PRO A 33 1.83 2.80 -19.09
C PRO A 33 3.27 3.31 -18.94
N ASP A 34 3.48 4.52 -18.41
CA ASP A 34 4.82 5.07 -18.19
C ASP A 34 5.47 4.49 -16.94
N ARG A 35 6.57 3.74 -17.15
CA ARG A 35 7.39 3.18 -16.08
C ARG A 35 7.90 4.22 -15.08
N SER A 36 8.13 5.45 -15.52
CA SER A 36 8.68 6.52 -14.69
C SER A 36 7.65 6.98 -13.66
N LEU A 37 6.38 7.06 -14.07
CA LEU A 37 5.26 7.37 -13.20
C LEU A 37 5.00 6.23 -12.20
N ARG A 38 5.03 4.97 -12.67
CA ARG A 38 4.92 3.80 -11.78
C ARG A 38 6.02 3.78 -10.72
N LYS A 39 7.28 3.94 -11.13
CA LYS A 39 8.44 3.95 -10.24
C LYS A 39 8.37 5.10 -9.22
N ALA A 40 7.99 6.29 -9.66
CA ALA A 40 7.87 7.44 -8.77
C ALA A 40 6.72 7.28 -7.76
N ALA A 41 5.60 6.71 -8.17
CA ALA A 41 4.48 6.40 -7.28
C ALA A 41 4.85 5.33 -6.25
N LEU A 42 5.51 4.25 -6.68
CA LEU A 42 6.02 3.22 -5.77
C LEU A 42 7.01 3.78 -4.76
N ALA A 43 7.92 4.67 -5.17
CA ALA A 43 8.86 5.31 -4.24
C ALA A 43 8.15 6.19 -3.19
N ARG A 44 7.12 6.93 -3.58
CA ARG A 44 6.31 7.74 -2.64
C ARG A 44 5.51 6.87 -1.68
N LEU A 45 4.94 5.77 -2.17
CA LEU A 45 4.20 4.81 -1.33
C LEU A 45 5.14 4.08 -0.37
N ASP A 46 6.34 3.68 -0.81
CA ASP A 46 7.35 3.03 0.02
C ASP A 46 7.80 3.88 1.22
N ALA A 47 7.90 5.20 1.02
CA ALA A 47 8.23 6.15 2.08
C ALA A 47 7.15 6.27 3.16
N LEU A 48 5.92 5.79 2.91
CA LEU A 48 4.84 5.78 3.90
C LEU A 48 5.00 4.66 4.92
N PHE A 49 5.66 3.56 4.53
CA PHE A 49 5.80 2.38 5.37
C PHE A 49 7.11 2.43 6.17
N PRO A 50 7.06 2.16 7.50
CA PRO A 50 8.26 2.10 8.31
C PRO A 50 9.17 0.94 7.85
N PRO A 51 10.48 1.04 8.10
CA PRO A 51 11.43 -0.02 7.72
C PRO A 51 11.14 -1.33 8.47
N SER A 52 11.30 -2.46 7.78
CA SER A 52 11.03 -3.81 8.28
C SER A 52 11.89 -4.22 9.49
N THR A 53 13.04 -3.59 9.70
CA THR A 53 13.98 -3.88 10.81
C THR A 53 13.64 -3.16 12.11
N ALA A 54 12.55 -2.39 12.17
CA ALA A 54 12.09 -1.78 13.41
C ALA A 54 11.55 -2.87 14.34
N ALA A 55 12.43 -3.48 15.13
CA ALA A 55 12.06 -4.28 16.28
C ALA A 55 11.24 -3.37 17.20
N THR A 56 9.93 -3.60 17.24
CA THR A 56 8.93 -2.83 18.01
C THR A 56 8.57 -1.47 17.40
N PRO A 57 7.28 -1.20 17.10
CA PRO A 57 6.86 0.14 16.69
C PRO A 57 7.05 1.12 17.86
N THR A 58 7.88 2.14 17.65
CA THR A 58 8.03 3.25 18.60
C THR A 58 6.68 3.98 18.73
N PRO A 59 6.22 4.29 19.95
CA PRO A 59 4.85 4.80 20.22
C PRO A 59 4.54 6.19 19.64
N THR A 60 5.48 6.82 18.95
CA THR A 60 5.26 8.05 18.16
C THR A 60 4.68 7.78 16.76
N HIS A 61 4.68 6.54 16.26
CA HIS A 61 4.14 6.18 14.94
C HIS A 61 2.73 5.56 14.96
N THR A 62 2.17 5.26 16.14
CA THR A 62 0.93 4.50 16.31
C THR A 62 -0.30 5.17 15.71
N ALA A 63 -0.35 6.51 15.68
CA ALA A 63 -1.45 7.27 15.06
C ALA A 63 -1.51 7.12 13.52
N GLY A 64 -0.43 6.67 12.87
CA GLY A 64 -0.36 6.46 11.43
C GLY A 64 -0.53 5.01 10.97
N ILE A 65 -0.50 4.03 11.89
CA ILE A 65 -0.50 2.60 11.52
C ILE A 65 -1.84 2.17 10.93
N LYS A 66 -2.96 2.59 11.53
CA LYS A 66 -4.30 2.18 11.07
C LYS A 66 -4.58 2.60 9.62
N PRO A 67 -4.36 3.86 9.19
CA PRO A 67 -4.48 4.23 7.78
C PRO A 67 -3.54 3.46 6.85
N LEU A 68 -2.32 3.13 7.27
CA LEU A 68 -1.37 2.33 6.48
C LEU A 68 -1.82 0.89 6.29
N LYS A 69 -2.34 0.26 7.35
CA LYS A 69 -2.93 -1.09 7.29
C LYS A 69 -4.06 -1.14 6.26
N HIS A 70 -5.01 -0.22 6.36
CA HIS A 70 -6.14 -0.16 5.43
C HIS A 70 -5.70 0.19 4.00
N LEU A 71 -4.75 1.10 3.81
CA LEU A 71 -4.16 1.38 2.49
C LEU A 71 -3.58 0.09 1.88
N PHE A 72 -2.85 -0.69 2.69
CA PHE A 72 -2.31 -1.96 2.22
C PHE A 72 -3.42 -2.97 1.90
N ILE A 73 -4.28 -3.32 2.86
CA ILE A 73 -5.31 -4.35 2.72
C ILE A 73 -6.27 -4.04 1.57
N HIS A 74 -6.75 -2.80 1.47
CA HIS A 74 -7.84 -2.47 0.55
C HIS A 74 -7.38 -1.92 -0.79
N CYS A 75 -6.17 -1.35 -0.89
CA CYS A 75 -5.72 -0.69 -2.11
C CYS A 75 -4.52 -1.37 -2.76
N LEU A 76 -3.53 -1.81 -1.97
CA LEU A 76 -2.30 -2.40 -2.51
C LEU A 76 -2.40 -3.91 -2.67
N ALA A 77 -2.93 -4.63 -1.68
CA ALA A 77 -3.02 -6.08 -1.69
C ALA A 77 -3.78 -6.63 -2.91
N PRO A 78 -4.93 -6.06 -3.33
CA PRO A 78 -5.63 -6.49 -4.55
C PRO A 78 -4.82 -6.28 -5.83
N ARG A 79 -3.80 -5.40 -5.81
CA ARG A 79 -2.96 -5.05 -6.96
C ARG A 79 -1.65 -5.84 -6.99
N ILE A 80 -1.34 -6.63 -5.97
CA ILE A 80 -0.09 -7.40 -5.86
C ILE A 80 0.18 -8.25 -7.10
N PRO A 81 -0.77 -9.06 -7.63
CA PRO A 81 -0.50 -9.89 -8.80
C PRO A 81 -0.07 -9.07 -10.02
N HIS A 82 -0.67 -7.89 -10.21
CA HIS A 82 -0.31 -6.98 -11.29
C HIS A 82 1.07 -6.35 -11.08
N LEU A 83 1.36 -5.88 -9.86
CA LEU A 83 2.65 -5.29 -9.50
C LEU A 83 3.81 -6.27 -9.62
N LEU A 84 3.60 -7.54 -9.27
CA LEU A 84 4.58 -8.61 -9.43
C LEU A 84 4.79 -9.01 -10.90
N SER A 85 3.83 -8.69 -11.76
CA SER A 85 3.89 -8.91 -13.20
C SER A 85 4.42 -7.69 -13.97
N ASP A 86 4.89 -6.63 -13.29
CA ASP A 86 5.43 -5.44 -13.96
C ASP A 86 6.65 -5.80 -14.83
N PRO A 87 6.70 -5.39 -16.11
CA PRO A 87 7.86 -5.66 -16.96
C PRO A 87 9.16 -5.04 -16.45
N VAL A 88 9.09 -4.06 -15.55
CA VAL A 88 10.25 -3.39 -14.97
C VAL A 88 10.62 -4.02 -13.64
N GLU A 89 11.79 -4.67 -13.59
CA GLU A 89 12.31 -5.34 -12.39
C GLU A 89 12.36 -4.43 -11.16
N ARG A 90 12.81 -3.18 -11.32
CA ARG A 90 12.87 -2.24 -10.20
C ARG A 90 11.50 -1.91 -9.61
N CYS A 91 10.44 -1.89 -10.43
CA CYS A 91 9.08 -1.70 -9.92
C CYS A 91 8.62 -2.91 -9.11
N ARG A 92 8.92 -4.13 -9.58
CA ARG A 92 8.64 -5.38 -8.86
C ARG A 92 9.35 -5.41 -7.50
N GLU A 93 10.64 -5.07 -7.48
CA GLU A 93 11.47 -5.01 -6.26
C GLU A 93 10.91 -4.02 -5.23
N THR A 94 10.55 -2.80 -5.66
CA THR A 94 9.96 -1.81 -4.76
C THR A 94 8.58 -2.28 -4.25
N ALA A 95 7.76 -2.90 -5.09
CA ALA A 95 6.47 -3.45 -4.66
C ALA A 95 6.65 -4.55 -3.59
N LEU A 96 7.61 -5.46 -3.77
CA LEU A 96 7.98 -6.47 -2.77
C LEU A 96 8.49 -5.85 -1.46
N THR A 97 9.26 -4.77 -1.56
CA THR A 97 9.75 -4.04 -0.39
C THR A 97 8.59 -3.44 0.41
N ILE A 98 7.63 -2.81 -0.26
CA ILE A 98 6.40 -2.30 0.37
C ILE A 98 5.63 -3.44 1.04
N MET A 99 5.48 -4.58 0.35
CA MET A 99 4.79 -5.76 0.91
C MET A 99 5.46 -6.26 2.18
N ALA A 100 6.79 -6.41 2.18
CA ALA A 100 7.53 -6.88 3.35
C ALA A 100 7.36 -5.93 4.55
N LYS A 101 7.41 -4.61 4.30
CA LYS A 101 7.15 -3.60 5.35
C LYS A 101 5.71 -3.65 5.86
N ALA A 102 4.74 -3.77 4.96
CA ALA A 102 3.32 -3.75 5.30
C ALA A 102 2.88 -5.01 6.05
N VAL A 103 3.38 -6.20 5.67
CA VAL A 103 3.14 -7.46 6.41
C VAL A 103 3.62 -7.36 7.85
N GLY A 104 4.74 -6.66 8.10
CA GLY A 104 5.22 -6.38 9.46
C GLY A 104 4.31 -5.50 10.31
N LEU A 105 3.32 -4.82 9.69
CA LEU A 105 2.33 -4.01 10.40
C LEU A 105 1.05 -4.78 10.74
N LEU A 106 0.77 -5.87 10.03
CA LEU A 106 -0.47 -6.62 10.17
C LEU A 106 -0.38 -7.61 11.33
N ASP A 107 -1.50 -7.79 12.02
CA ASP A 107 -1.62 -8.91 12.96
C ASP A 107 -1.92 -10.22 12.22
N ARG A 108 -1.88 -11.32 12.98
CA ARG A 108 -2.08 -12.66 12.42
C ARG A 108 -3.46 -12.84 11.79
N GLN A 109 -4.50 -12.22 12.34
CA GLN A 109 -5.85 -12.36 11.81
C GLN A 109 -5.97 -11.60 10.48
N GLU A 110 -5.50 -10.37 10.42
CA GLU A 110 -5.49 -9.55 9.21
C GLU A 110 -4.67 -10.18 8.08
N LEU A 111 -3.55 -10.85 8.41
CA LEU A 111 -2.77 -11.62 7.43
C LEU A 111 -3.53 -12.84 6.92
N THR A 112 -4.29 -13.49 7.79
CA THR A 112 -5.09 -14.67 7.41
C THR A 112 -6.25 -14.26 6.51
N ASP A 113 -6.87 -13.12 6.78
CA ASP A 113 -8.00 -12.60 5.98
C ASP A 113 -7.57 -12.14 4.56
N LEU A 114 -6.27 -11.96 4.33
CA LEU A 114 -5.68 -11.58 3.04
C LEU A 114 -5.34 -12.77 2.12
N LEU A 115 -5.22 -13.98 2.66
CA LEU A 115 -4.80 -15.20 1.94
C LEU A 115 -5.99 -16.08 1.58
#